data_AF-A0A8S2VKQ6-F1
#
_entry.id   AF-A0A8S2VKQ6-F1
#
_cell.length_a   1.000
_cell.length_b   1.000
_cell.length_c   1.000
_cell.angle_alpha   90.00
_cell.angle_beta   90.00
_cell.angle_gamma   90.00
#
_symmetry.space_group_name_H-M   'P 1'
#
loop_
_entity.id
_entity.type
_entity.pdbx_description
1 polymer ?
#
loop_
_entity_poly.entity_id
_entity_poly.type
_entity_poly.pdbx_seq_one_letter_code
_entity_poly.pdbx_strand_id
1 'polypeptide(L)'
;ESVKELKYLMNNGTSLFINEHEFNIILLTRYFVSDLPAKALFCNTINFNGYYACSCCRTKGEWNATYKMILYPYNGNDYTARTHDGYVKAAQEAAKKSSGGREVAVDGIKGLSALLEIFSYPSQIVFDYMHLVCLGHVPTLIKRWCKIINKQNVQDIDDELKQIRLPHNMKVNYLDSVTAVDQWKAKNSRLFVLYVGVSICVSHLPLLYASHFVIYSVVIKLLHARATDDEIDFVNQLIHYYCKTAPLVYDPSTELFSLHAHLHLPTQTTVRHGLAFTSAFSFESCIRHIKKKVHGTKHLASQIAYCDRY
;
A
#
# COMPACT_ATOMS: atom_id res chain seq x y z
N GLU A 1 23.91 -5.05 10.09
CA GLU A 1 24.27 -4.44 11.39
C GLU A 1 23.02 -3.94 12.12
N SER A 2 22.28 -2.97 11.57
CA SER A 2 21.10 -2.38 12.21
C SER A 2 20.00 -3.38 12.64
N VAL A 3 19.77 -4.46 11.88
CA VAL A 3 18.80 -5.51 12.29
C VAL A 3 19.26 -6.24 13.56
N LYS A 4 20.56 -6.51 13.70
CA LYS A 4 21.11 -7.18 14.89
C LYS A 4 21.00 -6.30 16.12
N GLU A 5 21.32 -5.01 15.96
CA GLU A 5 21.19 -4.02 17.03
C GLU A 5 19.72 -3.85 17.47
N LEU A 6 18.80 -3.71 16.52
CA LEU A 6 17.37 -3.61 16.84
C LEU A 6 16.87 -4.87 17.53
N LYS A 7 17.26 -6.07 17.07
CA LYS A 7 16.93 -7.34 17.72
C LYS A 7 17.47 -7.40 19.16
N TYR A 8 18.70 -6.94 19.38
CA TYR A 8 19.27 -6.85 20.73
C TYR A 8 18.43 -5.95 21.62
N LEU A 9 18.08 -4.75 21.15
CA LEU A 9 17.27 -3.79 21.91
C LEU A 9 15.84 -4.27 22.14
N MET A 10 15.25 -5.04 21.21
CA MET A 10 13.94 -5.66 21.40
C MET A 10 13.95 -6.72 22.51
N ASN A 11 15.03 -7.49 22.61
CA ASN A 11 15.14 -8.58 23.58
C ASN A 11 15.60 -8.12 24.96
N ASN A 12 16.47 -7.12 25.03
CA ASN A 12 17.14 -6.71 26.27
C ASN A 12 16.69 -5.34 26.78
N GLY A 13 16.03 -4.52 25.93
CA GLY A 13 15.73 -3.13 26.25
C GLY A 13 16.98 -2.26 26.38
N THR A 14 16.80 -1.07 26.95
CA THR A 14 17.86 -0.16 27.39
C THR A 14 17.31 0.75 28.49
N SER A 15 18.17 1.51 29.17
CA SER A 15 17.77 2.47 30.22
C SER A 15 18.07 3.90 29.78
N LEU A 16 17.20 4.83 30.15
CA LEU A 16 17.39 6.27 29.99
C LEU A 16 17.23 6.96 31.34
N PHE A 17 18.19 7.79 31.73
CA PHE A 17 18.11 8.60 32.94
C PHE A 17 17.55 9.99 32.61
N ILE A 18 16.47 10.40 33.27
CA ILE A 18 15.90 11.74 33.17
C ILE A 18 15.76 12.28 34.60
N ASN A 19 16.45 13.38 34.91
CA ASN A 19 16.45 14.02 36.24
C ASN A 19 16.66 13.01 37.39
N GLU A 20 17.73 12.22 37.31
CA GLU A 20 18.11 11.18 38.30
C GLU A 20 17.16 9.97 38.39
N HIS A 21 16.06 9.95 37.62
CA HIS A 21 15.18 8.80 37.53
C HIS A 21 15.55 7.91 36.33
N GLU A 22 15.69 6.62 36.58
CA GLU A 22 15.92 5.61 35.54
C GLU A 22 14.59 5.16 34.91
N PHE A 23 14.52 5.22 33.58
CA PHE A 23 13.40 4.74 32.78
C PHE A 23 13.87 3.57 31.92
N ASN A 24 13.23 2.41 32.10
CA ASN A 24 13.43 1.25 31.23
C ASN A 24 12.68 1.45 29.91
N ILE A 25 13.39 1.30 28.81
CA ILE A 25 12.88 1.43 27.45
C ILE A 25 12.91 0.06 26.79
N ILE A 26 11.76 -0.38 26.29
CA ILE A 26 11.64 -1.58 25.45
C ILE A 26 11.25 -1.14 24.05
N LEU A 27 12.00 -1.60 23.06
CA LEU A 27 11.72 -1.34 21.65
C LEU A 27 10.89 -2.48 21.07
N LEU A 28 9.83 -2.13 20.36
CA LEU A 28 8.97 -3.09 19.66
C LEU A 28 8.76 -2.63 18.22
N THR A 29 8.93 -3.55 17.28
CA THR A 29 8.54 -3.32 15.90
C THR A 29 7.01 -3.35 15.79
N ARG A 30 6.45 -2.43 15.02
CA ARG A 30 5.01 -2.41 14.72
C ARG A 30 4.77 -2.95 13.32
N TYR A 31 5.12 -2.18 12.30
CA TYR A 31 4.87 -2.53 10.90
C TYR A 31 6.04 -2.14 10.00
N PHE A 32 6.26 -2.94 8.98
CA PHE A 32 7.11 -2.63 7.85
C PHE A 32 6.23 -2.08 6.71
N VAL A 33 6.30 -0.76 6.50
CA VAL A 33 5.55 -0.04 5.47
C VAL A 33 6.48 0.32 4.32
N SER A 34 6.12 -0.09 3.10
CA SER A 34 6.89 0.22 1.90
C SER A 34 6.01 0.07 0.66
N ASP A 35 6.48 0.57 -0.48
CA ASP A 35 5.93 0.20 -1.79
C ASP A 35 6.16 -1.31 -2.08
N LEU A 36 5.53 -1.80 -3.15
CA LEU A 36 5.59 -3.23 -3.51
C LEU A 36 7.00 -3.69 -3.96
N PRO A 37 7.75 -2.93 -4.79
CA PRO A 37 9.13 -3.30 -5.13
C PRO A 37 10.06 -3.38 -3.93
N ALA A 38 10.07 -2.38 -3.05
CA ALA A 38 10.90 -2.42 -1.84
C ALA A 38 10.43 -3.53 -0.90
N LYS A 39 9.11 -3.78 -0.80
CA LYS A 39 8.59 -4.91 -0.03
C LYS A 39 9.18 -6.22 -0.51
N ALA A 40 9.16 -6.48 -1.82
CA ALA A 40 9.69 -7.70 -2.39
C ALA A 40 11.19 -7.85 -2.14
N LEU A 41 11.95 -6.76 -2.31
CA LEU A 41 13.39 -6.73 -2.03
C LEU A 41 13.69 -7.06 -0.56
N PHE A 42 13.12 -6.31 0.38
CA PHE A 42 13.42 -6.44 1.80
C PHE A 42 12.85 -7.74 2.40
N CYS A 43 11.73 -8.24 1.89
CA CYS A 43 11.14 -9.50 2.33
C CYS A 43 11.73 -10.73 1.62
N ASN A 44 12.65 -10.53 0.68
CA ASN A 44 13.22 -11.58 -0.17
C ASN A 44 12.14 -12.44 -0.87
N THR A 45 11.15 -11.78 -1.46
CA THR A 45 10.06 -12.41 -2.23
C THR A 45 10.12 -12.02 -3.71
N ILE A 46 9.33 -12.69 -4.54
CA ILE A 46 9.10 -12.26 -5.91
C ILE A 46 8.33 -10.92 -5.94
N ASN A 47 8.42 -10.21 -7.06
CA ASN A 47 7.70 -8.96 -7.28
C ASN A 47 6.20 -9.20 -7.50
N PHE A 48 5.42 -8.12 -7.37
CA PHE A 48 3.96 -8.07 -7.52
C PHE A 48 3.43 -8.57 -8.87
N ASN A 49 4.29 -8.68 -9.88
CA ASN A 49 3.98 -9.22 -11.21
C ASN A 49 4.25 -10.74 -11.35
N GLY A 50 4.64 -11.41 -10.27
CA GLY A 50 4.85 -12.86 -10.25
C GLY A 50 3.55 -13.63 -9.95
N TYR A 51 3.60 -14.96 -10.08
CA TYR A 51 2.45 -15.84 -9.84
C TYR A 51 2.03 -15.94 -8.37
N TYR A 52 2.96 -15.93 -7.42
CA TYR A 52 2.68 -16.06 -5.98
C TYR A 52 3.14 -14.83 -5.20
N ALA A 53 2.75 -13.65 -5.65
CA ALA A 53 3.32 -12.40 -5.14
C ALA A 53 2.69 -11.90 -3.83
N CYS A 54 1.53 -12.42 -3.44
CA CYS A 54 0.83 -11.93 -2.26
C CYS A 54 1.55 -12.34 -0.98
N SER A 55 1.84 -11.35 -0.12
CA SER A 55 2.39 -11.62 1.20
C SER A 55 1.37 -12.12 2.19
N CYS A 56 0.07 -11.86 2.00
CA CYS A 56 -0.96 -12.22 2.98
C CYS A 56 -1.58 -13.60 2.71
N CYS A 57 -1.65 -14.04 1.46
CA CYS A 57 -2.26 -15.31 1.08
C CYS A 57 -1.46 -16.04 -0.02
N ARG A 58 -1.88 -17.26 -0.34
CA ARG A 58 -1.27 -18.13 -1.36
C ARG A 58 -1.95 -18.10 -2.72
N THR A 59 -2.81 -17.11 -2.99
CA THR A 59 -3.45 -16.96 -4.30
C THR A 59 -2.40 -16.93 -5.41
N LYS A 60 -2.61 -17.79 -6.40
CA LYS A 60 -1.80 -17.84 -7.62
C LYS A 60 -2.42 -16.90 -8.65
N GLY A 61 -1.66 -15.95 -9.16
CA GLY A 61 -2.03 -15.19 -10.34
C GLY A 61 -2.01 -16.06 -11.60
N GLU A 62 -2.58 -15.55 -12.68
CA GLU A 62 -2.73 -16.26 -13.94
C GLU A 62 -2.16 -15.39 -15.07
N TRP A 63 -1.41 -16.01 -15.99
CA TRP A 63 -0.93 -15.31 -17.17
C TRP A 63 -2.10 -15.04 -18.12
N ASN A 64 -2.34 -13.77 -18.39
CA ASN A 64 -3.32 -13.35 -19.37
C ASN A 64 -2.61 -13.02 -20.69
N ALA A 65 -2.88 -13.80 -21.75
CA ALA A 65 -2.26 -13.63 -23.05
C ALA A 65 -2.67 -12.32 -23.76
N THR A 66 -3.90 -11.85 -23.55
CA THR A 66 -4.43 -10.63 -24.17
C THR A 66 -3.73 -9.39 -23.65
N TYR A 67 -3.60 -9.28 -22.32
CA TYR A 67 -2.97 -8.12 -21.68
C TYR A 67 -1.46 -8.30 -21.47
N LYS A 68 -0.92 -9.49 -21.75
CA LYS A 68 0.50 -9.86 -21.58
C LYS A 68 1.03 -9.57 -20.18
N MET A 69 0.24 -9.93 -19.17
CA MET A 69 0.57 -9.71 -17.76
C MET A 69 -0.07 -10.76 -16.86
N ILE A 70 0.44 -10.87 -15.63
CA ILE A 70 -0.18 -11.68 -14.58
C ILE A 70 -1.37 -10.91 -13.99
N LEU A 71 -2.53 -11.55 -13.99
CA LEU A 71 -3.74 -11.09 -13.32
C LEU A 71 -4.01 -11.96 -12.08
N TYR A 72 -4.81 -11.45 -11.15
CA TYR A 72 -5.24 -12.12 -9.93
C TYR A 72 -6.76 -12.13 -9.91
N PRO A 73 -7.41 -13.04 -10.67
CA PRO A 73 -8.85 -13.07 -10.76
C PRO A 73 -9.52 -13.29 -9.41
N TYR A 74 -10.68 -12.67 -9.21
CA TYR A 74 -11.43 -12.85 -7.98
C TYR A 74 -12.02 -14.28 -7.90
N ASN A 75 -11.57 -15.07 -6.92
CA ASN A 75 -12.03 -16.45 -6.71
C ASN A 75 -12.81 -16.63 -5.39
N GLY A 76 -13.83 -15.80 -5.14
CA GLY A 76 -14.79 -16.05 -4.05
C GLY A 76 -14.23 -16.03 -2.63
N ASN A 77 -13.08 -15.40 -2.39
CA ASN A 77 -12.33 -15.47 -1.11
C ASN A 77 -11.74 -16.86 -0.79
N ASP A 78 -11.66 -17.76 -1.76
CA ASP A 78 -10.98 -19.04 -1.60
C ASP A 78 -9.46 -18.83 -1.70
N TYR A 79 -8.89 -18.30 -0.62
CA TYR A 79 -7.45 -18.20 -0.49
C TYR A 79 -6.96 -18.74 0.85
N THR A 80 -5.84 -19.44 0.80
CA THR A 80 -5.14 -19.90 1.99
C THR A 80 -4.29 -18.75 2.55
N ALA A 81 -4.63 -18.29 3.76
CA ALA A 81 -3.82 -17.30 4.48
C ALA A 81 -2.41 -17.85 4.77
N ARG A 82 -1.40 -16.96 4.72
CA ARG A 82 -0.04 -17.33 5.12
C ARG A 82 0.13 -17.19 6.63
N THR A 83 0.93 -18.08 7.21
CA THR A 83 1.36 -18.02 8.61
C THR A 83 2.85 -17.69 8.68
N HIS A 84 3.31 -17.22 9.85
CA HIS A 84 4.73 -16.93 10.05
C HIS A 84 5.60 -18.18 9.88
N ASP A 85 5.21 -19.28 10.53
CA ASP A 85 5.92 -20.57 10.40
C ASP A 85 5.91 -21.08 8.96
N GLY A 86 4.78 -20.92 8.25
CA GLY A 86 4.69 -21.27 6.83
C GLY A 86 5.65 -20.45 5.97
N TYR A 87 5.78 -19.15 6.27
CA TYR A 87 6.74 -18.27 5.62
C TYR A 87 8.18 -18.69 5.86
N VAL A 88 8.54 -19.00 7.11
CA VAL A 88 9.90 -19.43 7.50
C VAL A 88 10.25 -20.76 6.84
N LYS A 89 9.34 -21.74 6.84
CA LYS A 89 9.55 -23.04 6.18
C LYS A 89 9.80 -22.88 4.69
N ALA A 90 8.96 -22.10 3.98
CA ALA A 90 9.13 -21.84 2.55
C ALA A 90 10.44 -21.08 2.25
N ALA A 91 10.82 -20.12 3.10
CA ALA A 91 12.09 -19.40 2.99
C ALA A 91 13.31 -20.33 3.13
N GLN A 92 13.29 -21.24 4.10
CA GLN A 92 14.34 -22.24 4.30
C GLN A 92 14.41 -23.23 3.13
N GLU A 93 13.26 -23.67 2.63
CA GLU A 93 13.18 -24.56 1.47
C GLU A 93 13.73 -23.90 0.21
N ALA A 94 13.33 -22.65 -0.06
CA ALA A 94 13.84 -21.86 -1.18
C ALA A 94 15.36 -21.67 -1.10
N ALA A 95 15.90 -21.39 0.09
CA ALA A 95 17.35 -21.27 0.30
C ALA A 95 18.09 -22.59 0.06
N LYS A 96 17.52 -23.74 0.46
CA LYS A 96 18.10 -25.07 0.20
C LYS A 96 18.08 -25.43 -1.29
N LYS A 97 17.00 -25.08 -2.00
CA LYS A 97 16.83 -25.37 -3.43
C LYS A 97 17.63 -24.44 -4.33
N SER A 98 17.99 -23.25 -3.84
CA SER A 98 18.80 -22.29 -4.58
C SER A 98 20.27 -22.68 -4.48
N SER A 99 20.81 -23.28 -5.55
CA SER A 99 22.20 -23.72 -5.63
C SER A 99 22.80 -23.40 -7.00
N GLY A 100 24.13 -23.28 -7.06
CA GLY A 100 24.86 -23.07 -8.32
C GLY A 100 24.45 -21.82 -9.11
N GLY A 101 24.01 -20.75 -8.43
CA GLY A 101 23.56 -19.51 -9.06
C GLY A 101 22.12 -19.50 -9.59
N ARG A 102 21.37 -20.61 -9.44
CA ARG A 102 19.95 -20.67 -9.76
C ARG A 102 19.11 -20.31 -8.54
N GLU A 103 18.39 -19.19 -8.61
CA GLU A 103 17.40 -18.83 -7.60
C GLU A 103 16.10 -19.62 -7.83
N VAL A 104 15.55 -20.20 -6.75
CA VAL A 104 14.27 -20.89 -6.74
C VAL A 104 13.36 -20.22 -5.72
N ALA A 105 12.14 -19.85 -6.15
CA ALA A 105 11.12 -19.36 -5.25
C ALA A 105 10.14 -20.49 -4.86
N VAL A 106 9.84 -20.61 -3.57
CA VAL A 106 8.79 -21.51 -3.03
C VAL A 106 7.65 -20.64 -2.55
N ASP A 107 6.46 -20.81 -3.14
CA ASP A 107 5.29 -19.93 -2.90
C ASP A 107 5.65 -18.44 -3.00
N GLY A 108 6.50 -18.07 -3.98
CA GLY A 108 6.94 -16.70 -4.20
C GLY A 108 7.96 -16.16 -3.18
N ILE A 109 8.47 -16.98 -2.27
CA ILE A 109 9.52 -16.64 -1.33
C ILE A 109 10.85 -17.15 -1.87
N LYS A 110 11.85 -16.29 -2.01
CA LYS A 110 13.15 -16.63 -2.63
C LYS A 110 14.18 -17.11 -1.61
N GLY A 111 13.96 -16.84 -0.34
CA GLY A 111 14.86 -17.26 0.73
C GLY A 111 14.58 -16.54 2.04
N LEU A 112 15.50 -16.69 2.99
CA LEU A 112 15.46 -15.98 4.26
C LEU A 112 15.70 -14.48 4.04
N SER A 113 14.94 -13.66 4.78
CA SER A 113 15.20 -12.23 4.94
C SER A 113 15.70 -11.96 6.35
N ALA A 114 16.65 -11.04 6.50
CA ALA A 114 17.06 -10.55 7.82
C ALA A 114 15.88 -9.96 8.62
N LEU A 115 14.84 -9.45 7.94
CA LEU A 115 13.65 -8.91 8.60
C LEU A 115 12.80 -9.97 9.31
N LEU A 116 12.91 -11.26 8.94
CA LEU A 116 12.21 -12.35 9.64
C LEU A 116 12.65 -12.46 11.11
N GLU A 117 13.82 -11.93 11.47
CA GLU A 117 14.31 -11.97 12.85
C GLU A 117 13.65 -10.94 13.78
N ILE A 118 13.00 -9.92 13.22
CA ILE A 118 12.45 -8.77 13.95
C ILE A 118 11.00 -8.43 13.59
N PHE A 119 10.44 -9.10 12.58
CA PHE A 119 9.06 -8.94 12.15
C PHE A 119 8.38 -10.29 11.95
N SER A 120 7.13 -10.40 12.40
CA SER A 120 6.24 -11.51 12.09
C SER A 120 5.60 -11.32 10.72
N TYR A 121 5.65 -12.37 9.90
CA TYR A 121 5.12 -12.38 8.55
C TYR A 121 3.82 -13.19 8.53
N PRO A 122 2.75 -12.76 7.84
CA PRO A 122 2.60 -11.46 7.19
C PRO A 122 2.07 -10.35 8.10
N SER A 123 1.79 -10.64 9.36
CA SER A 123 1.10 -9.72 10.29
C SER A 123 1.82 -8.39 10.56
N GLN A 124 3.10 -8.24 10.27
CA GLN A 124 3.80 -6.96 10.38
C GLN A 124 4.24 -6.41 9.02
N ILE A 125 3.96 -7.10 7.92
CA ILE A 125 4.32 -6.69 6.56
C ILE A 125 3.07 -6.16 5.85
N VAL A 126 2.82 -4.86 6.00
CA VAL A 126 1.55 -4.24 5.59
C VAL A 126 1.58 -3.69 4.17
N PHE A 127 0.44 -3.68 3.49
CA PHE A 127 0.27 -2.94 2.26
C PHE A 127 0.17 -1.44 2.56
N ASP A 128 1.01 -0.65 1.90
CA ASP A 128 1.02 0.80 2.10
C ASP A 128 -0.19 1.46 1.44
N TYR A 129 -1.02 2.12 2.24
CA TYR A 129 -2.18 2.89 1.79
C TYR A 129 -1.81 3.96 0.75
N MET A 130 -0.69 4.65 0.92
CA MET A 130 -0.30 5.74 0.04
C MET A 130 -0.02 5.22 -1.37
N HIS A 131 0.85 4.21 -1.51
CA HIS A 131 1.17 3.65 -2.82
C HIS A 131 0.04 2.81 -3.40
N LEU A 132 -0.65 1.98 -2.59
CA LEU A 132 -1.69 1.08 -3.09
C LEU A 132 -2.94 1.84 -3.56
N VAL A 133 -3.47 2.73 -2.71
CA VAL A 133 -4.74 3.42 -2.96
C VAL A 133 -4.51 4.73 -3.67
N CYS A 134 -3.66 5.61 -3.12
CA CYS A 134 -3.57 6.99 -3.58
C CYS A 134 -2.76 7.13 -4.88
N LEU A 135 -1.66 6.40 -5.02
CA LEU A 135 -0.81 6.46 -6.22
C LEU A 135 -1.04 5.30 -7.19
N GLY A 136 -1.72 4.24 -6.74
CA GLY A 136 -2.05 3.07 -7.55
C GLY A 136 -3.48 3.14 -8.07
N HIS A 137 -4.42 2.67 -7.26
CA HIS A 137 -5.77 2.36 -7.72
C HIS A 137 -6.59 3.58 -8.13
N VAL A 138 -6.55 4.68 -7.36
CA VAL A 138 -7.31 5.91 -7.69
C VAL A 138 -6.91 6.49 -9.06
N PRO A 139 -5.61 6.71 -9.36
CA PRO A 139 -5.18 7.09 -10.70
C PRO A 139 -5.58 6.09 -11.79
N THR A 140 -5.52 4.78 -11.53
CA THR A 140 -5.98 3.76 -12.48
C THR A 140 -7.44 3.94 -12.86
N LEU A 141 -8.32 4.21 -11.89
CA LEU A 141 -9.74 4.45 -12.14
C LEU A 141 -9.96 5.72 -12.97
N ILE A 142 -9.33 6.83 -12.58
CA ILE A 142 -9.47 8.12 -13.28
C ILE A 142 -9.03 8.00 -14.75
N LYS A 143 -7.88 7.35 -15.03
CA LYS A 143 -7.43 7.11 -16.40
C LYS A 143 -8.44 6.33 -17.24
N ARG A 144 -9.17 5.39 -16.64
CA ARG A 144 -10.19 4.61 -17.34
C ARG A 144 -11.41 5.47 -17.62
N TRP A 145 -11.87 6.24 -16.64
CA TRP A 145 -12.99 7.16 -16.84
C TRP A 145 -12.71 8.18 -17.95
N CYS A 146 -11.51 8.76 -17.99
CA CYS A 146 -11.10 9.71 -19.03
C CYS A 146 -11.12 9.13 -20.46
N LYS A 147 -11.12 7.81 -20.63
CA LYS A 147 -11.28 7.15 -21.95
C LYS A 147 -12.75 6.99 -22.35
N ILE A 148 -13.67 7.09 -21.41
CA ILE A 148 -15.09 6.79 -21.58
C ILE A 148 -15.89 8.10 -21.70
N ILE A 149 -15.55 9.10 -20.89
CA ILE A 149 -16.24 10.39 -20.91
C ILE A 149 -15.78 11.28 -22.07
N ASN A 150 -16.66 12.20 -22.49
CA ASN A 150 -16.34 13.16 -23.53
C ASN A 150 -15.40 14.28 -23.01
N LYS A 151 -14.86 15.08 -23.92
CA LYS A 151 -13.93 16.18 -23.58
C LYS A 151 -14.57 17.27 -22.72
N GLN A 152 -15.88 17.51 -22.86
CA GLN A 152 -16.59 18.51 -22.08
C GLN A 152 -16.65 18.09 -20.61
N ASN A 153 -17.03 16.84 -20.32
CA ASN A 153 -17.04 16.31 -18.96
C ASN A 153 -15.64 16.35 -18.34
N VAL A 154 -14.58 16.08 -19.10
CA VAL A 154 -13.19 16.23 -18.60
C VAL A 154 -12.93 17.68 -18.16
N GLN A 155 -13.29 18.64 -18.99
CA GLN A 155 -13.11 20.07 -18.71
C GLN A 155 -13.94 20.50 -17.48
N ASP A 156 -15.20 20.06 -17.41
CA ASP A 156 -16.10 20.38 -16.29
C ASP A 156 -15.56 19.82 -14.97
N ILE A 157 -15.05 18.58 -14.98
CA ILE A 157 -14.39 17.97 -13.82
C ILE A 157 -13.16 18.77 -13.39
N ASP A 158 -12.30 19.14 -14.34
CA ASP A 158 -11.08 19.90 -14.04
C ASP A 158 -11.40 21.28 -13.45
N ASP A 159 -12.43 21.95 -13.96
CA ASP A 159 -12.87 23.26 -13.47
C ASP A 159 -13.51 23.14 -12.09
N GLU A 160 -14.33 22.12 -11.84
CA GLU A 160 -14.89 21.84 -10.51
C GLU A 160 -13.77 21.56 -9.50
N LEU A 161 -12.80 20.70 -9.85
CA LEU A 161 -11.66 20.36 -8.99
C LEU A 161 -10.79 21.58 -8.63
N LYS A 162 -10.58 22.50 -9.57
CA LYS A 162 -9.82 23.75 -9.34
C LYS A 162 -10.55 24.72 -8.41
N GLN A 163 -11.88 24.69 -8.39
CA GLN A 163 -12.72 25.61 -7.61
C GLN A 163 -13.01 25.13 -6.18
N ILE A 164 -12.60 23.90 -5.82
CA ILE A 164 -12.84 23.34 -4.49
C ILE A 164 -12.23 24.24 -3.41
N ARG A 165 -13.09 24.68 -2.50
CA ARG A 165 -12.68 25.40 -1.29
C ARG A 165 -12.42 24.42 -0.16
N LEU A 166 -11.17 24.31 0.25
CA LEU A 166 -10.75 23.45 1.36
C LEU A 166 -10.54 24.26 2.65
N PRO A 167 -10.67 23.62 3.83
CA PRO A 167 -10.25 24.22 5.09
C PRO A 167 -8.79 24.68 5.05
N HIS A 168 -8.47 25.76 5.78
CA HIS A 168 -7.16 26.43 5.74
C HIS A 168 -5.95 25.51 6.03
N ASN A 169 -6.17 24.42 6.78
CA ASN A 169 -5.15 23.44 7.14
C ASN A 169 -4.92 22.35 6.06
N MET A 170 -5.79 22.26 5.04
CA MET A 170 -5.65 21.33 3.92
C MET A 170 -5.06 22.04 2.70
N LYS A 171 -3.73 21.96 2.55
CA LYS A 171 -3.01 22.54 1.40
C LYS A 171 -2.99 21.56 0.22
N VAL A 172 -4.09 21.40 -0.50
CA VAL A 172 -4.21 20.59 -1.72
C VAL A 172 -4.84 21.41 -2.83
N ASN A 173 -4.14 21.51 -3.97
CA ASN A 173 -4.66 22.16 -5.17
C ASN A 173 -4.59 21.14 -6.31
N TYR A 174 -5.64 21.06 -7.11
CA TYR A 174 -5.65 20.29 -8.36
C TYR A 174 -5.16 21.20 -9.49
N LEU A 175 -3.88 21.08 -9.81
CA LEU A 175 -3.24 21.88 -10.87
C LEU A 175 -3.28 21.15 -12.21
N ASP A 176 -3.07 19.83 -12.17
CA ASP A 176 -3.03 18.97 -13.34
C ASP A 176 -4.41 18.38 -13.63
N SER A 177 -4.75 18.33 -14.92
CA SER A 177 -5.99 17.71 -15.42
C SER A 177 -6.13 16.27 -14.95
N VAL A 178 -7.37 15.78 -14.82
CA VAL A 178 -7.68 14.34 -14.63
C VAL A 178 -7.10 13.46 -15.74
N THR A 179 -6.85 14.00 -16.94
CA THR A 179 -6.14 13.28 -18.01
C THR A 179 -4.66 13.07 -17.71
N ALA A 180 -4.07 13.91 -16.87
CA ALA A 180 -2.69 13.87 -16.41
C ALA A 180 -2.58 13.41 -14.94
N VAL A 181 -3.50 12.54 -14.49
CA VAL A 181 -3.59 12.09 -13.09
C VAL A 181 -2.29 11.47 -12.53
N ASP A 182 -1.37 11.01 -13.37
CA ASP A 182 -0.04 10.56 -12.92
C ASP A 182 0.82 11.67 -12.30
N GLN A 183 0.53 12.93 -12.62
CA GLN A 183 1.19 14.10 -12.02
C GLN A 183 0.60 14.46 -10.65
N TRP A 184 -0.54 13.85 -10.28
CA TRP A 184 -1.16 14.09 -8.99
C TRP A 184 -0.26 13.55 -7.87
N LYS A 185 -0.07 14.37 -6.84
CA LYS A 185 0.57 13.94 -5.61
C LYS A 185 -0.39 13.02 -4.85
N ALA A 186 0.15 12.12 -4.04
CA ALA A 186 -0.68 11.20 -3.23
C ALA A 186 -1.78 11.90 -2.40
N LYS A 187 -1.52 13.14 -1.94
CA LYS A 187 -2.50 13.96 -1.22
C LYS A 187 -3.72 14.37 -2.06
N ASN A 188 -3.56 14.55 -3.38
CA ASN A 188 -4.63 14.88 -4.31
C ASN A 188 -5.57 13.68 -4.46
N SER A 189 -5.02 12.48 -4.69
CA SER A 189 -5.80 11.25 -4.77
C SER A 189 -6.45 10.87 -3.44
N ARG A 190 -5.76 11.11 -2.31
CA ARG A 190 -6.34 10.93 -0.97
C ARG A 190 -7.55 11.82 -0.74
N LEU A 191 -7.45 13.11 -1.08
CA LEU A 191 -8.58 14.04 -0.99
C LEU A 191 -9.72 13.61 -1.92
N PHE A 192 -9.37 13.16 -3.12
CA PHE A 192 -10.32 12.69 -4.12
C PHE A 192 -11.12 11.49 -3.59
N VAL A 193 -10.47 10.42 -3.15
CA VAL A 193 -11.18 9.20 -2.72
C VAL A 193 -11.99 9.36 -1.43
N LEU A 194 -11.57 10.23 -0.51
CA LEU A 194 -12.21 10.37 0.79
C LEU A 194 -13.34 11.41 0.82
N TYR A 195 -13.28 12.45 -0.01
CA TYR A 195 -14.15 13.63 0.17
C TYR A 195 -14.79 14.15 -1.12
N VAL A 196 -14.04 14.21 -2.22
CA VAL A 196 -14.46 14.98 -3.40
C VAL A 196 -15.01 14.08 -4.51
N GLY A 197 -14.38 12.93 -4.72
CA GLY A 197 -14.56 12.10 -5.90
C GLY A 197 -15.98 11.60 -6.09
N VAL A 198 -16.73 11.35 -5.00
CA VAL A 198 -18.12 10.88 -5.09
C VAL A 198 -18.99 11.92 -5.78
N SER A 199 -18.90 13.19 -5.36
CA SER A 199 -19.65 14.29 -5.98
C SER A 199 -19.32 14.40 -7.47
N ILE A 200 -18.03 14.43 -7.78
CA ILE A 200 -17.52 14.50 -9.17
C ILE A 200 -18.04 13.33 -10.01
N CYS A 201 -17.95 12.10 -9.49
CA CYS A 201 -18.33 10.91 -10.23
C CYS A 201 -19.84 10.87 -10.50
N VAL A 202 -20.67 11.23 -9.53
CA VAL A 202 -22.13 11.24 -9.68
C VAL A 202 -22.59 12.28 -10.71
N SER A 203 -21.92 13.43 -10.77
CA SER A 203 -22.26 14.50 -11.71
C SER A 203 -21.82 14.21 -13.15
N HIS A 204 -20.66 13.57 -13.33
CA HIS A 204 -19.96 13.57 -14.63
C HIS A 204 -19.75 12.20 -15.26
N LEU A 205 -19.92 11.09 -14.51
CA LEU A 205 -19.73 9.73 -15.03
C LEU A 205 -21.06 9.03 -15.28
N PRO A 206 -21.10 8.05 -16.22
CA PRO A 206 -22.24 7.15 -16.32
C PRO A 206 -22.51 6.43 -15.00
N LEU A 207 -23.80 6.19 -14.71
CA LEU A 207 -24.28 5.67 -13.42
C LEU A 207 -23.54 4.42 -12.94
N LEU A 208 -23.20 3.50 -13.85
CA LEU A 208 -22.44 2.28 -13.54
C LEU A 208 -21.06 2.57 -12.92
N TYR A 209 -20.32 3.53 -13.47
CA TYR A 209 -18.98 3.87 -12.99
C TYR A 209 -19.04 4.69 -11.70
N ALA A 210 -20.01 5.60 -11.62
CA ALA A 210 -20.26 6.40 -10.43
C ALA A 210 -20.61 5.51 -9.23
N SER A 211 -21.60 4.62 -9.37
CA SER A 211 -22.04 3.72 -8.28
C SER A 211 -20.92 2.80 -7.81
N HIS A 212 -20.15 2.23 -8.74
CA HIS A 212 -19.02 1.38 -8.41
C HIS A 212 -17.91 2.15 -7.66
N PHE A 213 -17.66 3.42 -8.03
CA PHE A 213 -16.74 4.27 -7.27
C PHE A 213 -17.28 4.66 -5.89
N VAL A 214 -18.58 4.89 -5.73
CA VAL A 214 -19.18 5.16 -4.41
C VAL A 214 -18.90 4.02 -3.45
N ILE A 215 -19.08 2.77 -3.89
CA ILE A 215 -18.76 1.58 -3.08
C ILE A 215 -17.29 1.61 -2.64
N TYR A 216 -16.38 1.87 -3.58
CA TYR A 216 -14.95 1.96 -3.27
C TYR A 216 -14.62 3.09 -2.29
N SER A 217 -15.19 4.27 -2.50
CA SER A 217 -14.99 5.43 -1.63
C SER A 217 -15.48 5.14 -0.21
N VAL A 218 -16.64 4.50 -0.05
CA VAL A 218 -17.17 4.07 1.25
C VAL A 218 -16.22 3.09 1.93
N VAL A 219 -15.76 2.06 1.22
CA VAL A 219 -14.77 1.08 1.74
C VAL A 219 -13.53 1.81 2.25
N ILE A 220 -12.90 2.65 1.43
CA ILE A 220 -11.66 3.33 1.82
C ILE A 220 -11.91 4.31 2.97
N LYS A 221 -13.05 5.01 2.99
CA LYS A 221 -13.38 5.97 4.04
C LYS A 221 -13.57 5.30 5.40
N LEU A 222 -14.28 4.18 5.45
CA LEU A 222 -14.47 3.41 6.68
C LEU A 222 -13.15 2.80 7.18
N LEU A 223 -12.31 2.31 6.28
CA LEU A 223 -10.99 1.77 6.63
C LEU A 223 -9.95 2.84 6.99
N HIS A 224 -10.15 4.10 6.59
CA HIS A 224 -9.15 5.14 6.78
C HIS A 224 -8.94 5.49 8.26
N ALA A 225 -10.00 5.46 9.05
CA ALA A 225 -9.96 5.67 10.50
C ALA A 225 -10.14 4.33 11.25
N ARG A 226 -10.17 4.40 12.58
CA ARG A 226 -10.51 3.24 13.40
C ARG A 226 -11.97 2.90 13.17
N ALA A 227 -12.21 1.67 12.73
CA ALA A 227 -13.53 1.08 12.57
C ALA A 227 -13.81 0.08 13.71
N THR A 228 -15.09 -0.10 14.03
CA THR A 228 -15.63 -1.17 14.87
C THR A 228 -15.60 -2.51 14.12
N ASP A 229 -15.73 -3.63 14.84
CA ASP A 229 -15.73 -4.95 14.21
C ASP A 229 -16.90 -5.12 13.22
N ASP A 230 -18.09 -4.59 13.55
CA ASP A 230 -19.26 -4.59 12.65
C ASP A 230 -19.00 -3.78 11.37
N GLU A 231 -18.35 -2.61 11.49
CA GLU A 231 -17.95 -1.81 10.32
C GLU A 231 -16.92 -2.54 9.47
N ILE A 232 -15.97 -3.26 10.10
CA ILE A 232 -14.99 -4.08 9.38
C ILE A 232 -15.69 -5.21 8.61
N ASP A 233 -16.63 -5.92 9.24
CA ASP A 233 -17.35 -7.02 8.59
C ASP A 233 -18.19 -6.52 7.41
N PHE A 234 -18.86 -5.38 7.58
CA PHE A 234 -19.58 -4.72 6.49
C PHE A 234 -18.64 -4.31 5.35
N VAL A 235 -17.52 -3.67 5.68
CA VAL A 235 -16.52 -3.28 4.68
C VAL A 235 -15.91 -4.49 3.97
N ASN A 236 -15.70 -5.59 4.69
CA ASN A 236 -15.19 -6.82 4.11
C ASN A 236 -16.16 -7.32 3.02
N GLN A 237 -17.45 -7.33 3.28
CA GLN A 237 -18.45 -7.69 2.26
C GLN A 237 -18.41 -6.72 1.06
N LEU A 238 -18.30 -5.42 1.30
CA LEU A 238 -18.23 -4.41 0.23
C LEU A 238 -16.97 -4.52 -0.62
N ILE A 239 -15.79 -4.74 -0.03
CA ILE A 239 -14.55 -4.85 -0.81
C ILE A 239 -14.55 -6.13 -1.64
N HIS A 240 -15.11 -7.22 -1.12
CA HIS A 240 -15.30 -8.46 -1.88
C HIS A 240 -16.24 -8.26 -3.07
N TYR A 241 -17.36 -7.57 -2.87
CA TYR A 241 -18.26 -7.18 -3.96
C TYR A 241 -17.52 -6.34 -5.00
N TYR A 242 -16.83 -5.28 -4.56
CA TYR A 242 -16.07 -4.38 -5.43
C TYR A 242 -15.03 -5.11 -6.27
N CYS A 243 -14.19 -5.95 -5.66
CA CYS A 243 -13.16 -6.73 -6.36
C CYS A 243 -13.78 -7.72 -7.35
N LYS A 244 -14.91 -8.36 -7.00
CA LYS A 244 -15.65 -9.26 -7.89
C LYS A 244 -16.20 -8.55 -9.12
N THR A 245 -16.73 -7.33 -8.96
CA THR A 245 -17.42 -6.60 -10.05
C THR A 245 -16.50 -5.69 -10.86
N ALA A 246 -15.34 -5.30 -10.33
CA ALA A 246 -14.37 -4.45 -11.02
C ALA A 246 -14.02 -4.90 -12.45
N PRO A 247 -13.70 -6.18 -12.74
CA PRO A 247 -13.42 -6.62 -14.11
C PRO A 247 -14.63 -6.48 -15.05
N LEU A 248 -15.86 -6.59 -14.54
CA LEU A 248 -17.08 -6.45 -15.32
C LEU A 248 -17.36 -4.99 -15.65
N VAL A 249 -17.04 -4.07 -14.72
CA VAL A 249 -17.25 -2.63 -14.89
C VAL A 249 -16.16 -2.00 -15.75
N TYR A 250 -14.91 -2.35 -15.51
CA TYR A 250 -13.75 -1.64 -16.05
C TYR A 250 -12.91 -2.42 -17.05
N ASP A 251 -13.23 -3.70 -17.30
CA ASP A 251 -12.46 -4.70 -18.05
C ASP A 251 -11.49 -5.57 -17.20
N PRO A 252 -11.22 -6.82 -17.63
CA PRO A 252 -10.39 -7.78 -16.87
C PRO A 252 -8.97 -7.32 -16.55
N SER A 253 -8.40 -6.36 -17.28
CA SER A 253 -7.09 -5.78 -16.95
C SER A 253 -7.07 -4.99 -15.64
N THR A 254 -8.20 -4.86 -14.95
CA THR A 254 -8.26 -4.33 -13.58
C THR A 254 -7.90 -5.34 -12.51
N GLU A 255 -7.89 -6.63 -12.81
CA GLU A 255 -7.53 -7.72 -11.89
C GLU A 255 -6.02 -7.81 -11.67
N LEU A 256 -5.37 -6.66 -11.46
CA LEU A 256 -3.96 -6.59 -11.11
C LEU A 256 -3.75 -6.99 -9.65
N PHE A 257 -2.50 -7.28 -9.31
CA PHE A 257 -2.09 -7.52 -7.93
C PHE A 257 -2.56 -6.41 -6.97
N SER A 258 -2.56 -5.14 -7.42
CA SER A 258 -3.05 -4.02 -6.62
C SER A 258 -4.50 -4.21 -6.21
N LEU A 259 -5.39 -4.61 -7.13
CA LEU A 259 -6.79 -4.88 -6.80
C LEU A 259 -6.91 -6.06 -5.82
N HIS A 260 -6.16 -7.15 -6.05
CA HIS A 260 -6.12 -8.28 -5.11
C HIS A 260 -5.67 -7.87 -3.70
N ALA A 261 -4.67 -6.99 -3.59
CA ALA A 261 -4.17 -6.51 -2.30
C ALA A 261 -5.26 -5.76 -1.48
N HIS A 262 -6.30 -5.22 -2.11
CA HIS A 262 -7.40 -4.57 -1.41
C HIS A 262 -8.21 -5.54 -0.54
N LEU A 263 -8.29 -6.82 -0.92
CA LEU A 263 -8.98 -7.87 -0.13
C LEU A 263 -8.38 -8.03 1.28
N HIS A 264 -7.11 -7.65 1.46
CA HIS A 264 -6.42 -7.77 2.74
C HIS A 264 -6.51 -6.51 3.61
N LEU A 265 -7.06 -5.41 3.09
CA LEU A 265 -7.14 -4.14 3.83
C LEU A 265 -8.05 -4.19 5.08
N PRO A 266 -9.23 -4.85 5.07
CA PRO A 266 -10.06 -4.98 6.27
C PRO A 266 -9.30 -5.60 7.44
N THR A 267 -8.77 -6.82 7.26
CA THR A 267 -7.91 -7.51 8.23
C THR A 267 -6.69 -6.68 8.61
N GLN A 268 -6.14 -5.91 7.66
CA GLN A 268 -5.03 -5.02 7.95
C GLN A 268 -5.44 -3.93 8.96
N THR A 269 -6.62 -3.35 8.83
CA THR A 269 -7.07 -2.24 9.69
C THR A 269 -7.55 -2.65 11.07
N THR A 270 -8.21 -3.81 11.21
CA THR A 270 -8.68 -4.35 12.51
C THR A 270 -7.55 -4.38 13.54
N VAL A 271 -6.35 -4.77 13.10
CA VAL A 271 -5.19 -4.92 13.97
C VAL A 271 -4.43 -3.60 14.19
N ARG A 272 -4.74 -2.52 13.43
CA ARG A 272 -3.79 -1.41 13.21
C ARG A 272 -4.38 0.01 13.26
N HIS A 273 -5.61 0.16 13.78
CA HIS A 273 -6.26 1.45 14.00
C HIS A 273 -6.60 2.27 12.73
N GLY A 274 -6.57 1.64 11.55
CA GLY A 274 -6.95 2.25 10.26
C GLY A 274 -5.81 2.45 9.27
N LEU A 275 -6.14 2.70 7.99
CA LEU A 275 -5.18 2.85 6.89
C LEU A 275 -4.24 4.05 7.04
N ALA A 276 -4.64 5.07 7.82
CA ALA A 276 -3.79 6.21 8.12
C ALA A 276 -2.46 5.79 8.81
N PHE A 277 -2.48 4.73 9.62
CA PHE A 277 -1.33 4.23 10.37
C PHE A 277 -0.46 3.24 9.59
N THR A 278 -0.95 2.75 8.45
CA THR A 278 -0.20 1.86 7.54
C THR A 278 0.18 2.61 6.27
N SER A 279 0.59 3.86 6.40
CA SER A 279 0.88 4.75 5.27
C SER A 279 2.32 5.28 5.27
N ALA A 280 2.93 5.38 4.10
CA ALA A 280 4.29 5.93 3.92
C ALA A 280 4.33 7.46 3.85
N PHE A 281 3.20 8.17 4.07
CA PHE A 281 3.13 9.63 3.97
C PHE A 281 4.14 10.35 4.90
N SER A 282 4.23 9.90 6.15
CA SER A 282 5.16 10.47 7.14
C SER A 282 6.61 10.18 6.76
N PHE A 283 6.89 8.96 6.31
CA PHE A 283 8.21 8.51 5.90
C PHE A 283 8.73 9.29 4.68
N GLU A 284 7.93 9.43 3.62
CA GLU A 284 8.30 10.22 2.44
C GLU A 284 8.48 11.71 2.74
N SER A 285 7.65 12.25 3.64
CA SER A 285 7.81 13.64 4.10
C SER A 285 9.12 13.82 4.86
N CYS A 286 9.47 12.87 5.73
CA CYS A 286 10.73 12.86 6.47
C CYS A 286 11.93 12.73 5.53
N ILE A 287 11.91 11.80 4.58
CA ILE A 287 12.97 11.64 3.57
C ILE A 287 13.18 12.95 2.81
N ARG A 288 12.10 13.60 2.37
CA ARG A 288 12.19 14.87 1.65
C ARG A 288 12.84 15.96 2.51
N HIS A 289 12.51 16.02 3.81
CA HIS A 289 13.12 16.95 4.76
C HIS A 289 14.60 16.67 4.95
N ILE A 290 14.96 15.41 5.17
CA ILE A 290 16.35 14.96 5.32
C ILE A 290 17.17 15.26 4.06
N LYS A 291 16.64 14.95 2.87
CA LYS A 291 17.32 15.20 1.58
C LYS A 291 17.68 16.67 1.37
N LYS A 292 16.87 17.61 1.87
CA LYS A 292 17.19 19.04 1.79
C LYS A 292 18.40 19.44 2.63
N LYS A 293 18.75 18.65 3.64
CA LYS A 293 19.91 18.91 4.49
C LYS A 293 21.19 18.23 3.98
N VAL A 294 21.09 17.36 2.97
CA VAL A 294 22.22 16.68 2.32
C VAL A 294 22.69 17.53 1.14
N HIS A 295 23.98 17.87 1.10
CA HIS A 295 24.54 18.80 0.11
C HIS A 295 25.38 18.11 -0.98
N GLY A 296 25.57 16.78 -0.90
CA GLY A 296 26.37 16.02 -1.88
C GLY A 296 25.82 14.64 -2.24
N THR A 297 26.39 14.00 -3.27
CA THR A 297 25.94 12.71 -3.83
C THR A 297 26.65 11.48 -3.25
N LYS A 298 27.71 11.66 -2.45
CA LYS A 298 28.50 10.58 -1.83
C LYS A 298 28.27 10.52 -0.32
N HIS A 299 28.34 9.31 0.26
CA HIS A 299 28.18 9.09 1.71
C HIS A 299 26.86 9.65 2.28
N LEU A 300 25.75 9.50 1.55
CA LEU A 300 24.44 10.04 1.93
C LEU A 300 24.03 9.63 3.35
N ALA A 301 24.19 8.35 3.69
CA ALA A 301 23.86 7.83 5.02
C ALA A 301 24.68 8.51 6.14
N SER A 302 25.97 8.76 5.91
CA SER A 302 26.83 9.47 6.85
C SER A 302 26.43 10.95 6.97
N GLN A 303 26.14 11.63 5.85
CA GLN A 303 25.67 13.02 5.87
C GLN A 303 24.36 13.18 6.66
N ILE A 304 23.47 12.19 6.56
CA ILE A 304 22.21 12.15 7.31
C ILE A 304 22.47 11.91 8.80
N ALA A 305 23.37 10.97 9.15
CA ALA A 305 23.68 10.63 10.54
C ALA A 305 24.38 11.77 11.31
N TYR A 306 25.16 12.61 10.63
CA TYR A 306 25.91 13.72 11.24
C TYR A 306 25.27 15.10 11.02
N CYS A 307 24.05 15.15 10.51
CA CYS A 307 23.38 16.39 10.09
C CYS A 307 23.09 17.38 11.24
N ASP A 308 23.17 16.93 12.49
CA ASP A 308 22.95 17.76 13.69
C ASP A 308 24.26 18.15 14.43
N ARG A 309 25.45 18.06 13.77
CA ARG A 309 26.74 18.46 14.36
C ARG A 309 27.24 19.87 14.00
N TYR A 310 26.41 20.73 13.42
CA TYR A 310 26.76 22.13 13.13
C TYR A 310 25.65 23.09 13.51
#